data_AF-J3MVX4-F1
#
_entry.id   AF-J3MVX4-F1
#
_cell.length_a   1.000
_cell.length_b   1.000
_cell.length_c   1.000
_cell.angle_alpha   90.00
_cell.angle_beta   90.00
_cell.angle_gamma   90.00
#
_symmetry.space_group_name_H-M   'P 1'
#
loop_
_entity.id
_entity.type
_entity.pdbx_description
1 polymer ?
#
loop_
_entity_poly.entity_id
_entity_poly.type
_entity_poly.pdbx_seq_one_letter_code
_entity_poly.pdbx_strand_id
1 'polypeptide(L)'
;MDPIQGSDQPLGAYWRRIHQYFHANKTFHSDRTQGSLLNRWGVIQHDVNFFCGCLSKIEAINQSGWSVDDKISSACAMFKGEDIKNKNFAYMHCWKILKDMPKWITWKKHRAATKTSNKKQKTVSNSSPASTRTAEKTENALGRPEGRKKEKQKVQQRSTIEAVDYLVDKMKEAEGEKDLKKAERLDMAFYLQEEKMKLDREKFEFQRELEEERILSLDLSAMTDQQKQFYEGC
;
A
#
# COMPACT_ATOMS: atom_id res chain seq x y z
N MET A 1 -2.67 3.35 -35.13
CA MET A 1 -3.53 2.76 -34.09
C MET A 1 -2.92 1.45 -33.69
N ASP A 2 -2.16 1.44 -32.59
CA ASP A 2 -1.54 0.20 -32.12
C ASP A 2 -2.64 -0.77 -31.63
N PRO A 3 -2.54 -2.07 -31.97
CA PRO A 3 -3.51 -3.06 -31.50
C PRO A 3 -3.57 -3.06 -29.98
N ILE A 4 -4.79 -3.15 -29.44
CA ILE A 4 -5.06 -3.24 -28.00
C ILE A 4 -4.40 -4.54 -27.49
N GLN A 5 -3.15 -4.41 -27.05
CA GLN A 5 -2.39 -5.53 -26.51
C GLN A 5 -3.08 -6.03 -25.25
N GLY A 6 -3.38 -7.34 -25.24
CA GLY A 6 -4.09 -8.03 -24.17
C GLY A 6 -3.45 -7.88 -22.78
N SER A 7 -4.24 -8.14 -21.74
CA SER A 7 -3.88 -7.94 -20.33
C SER A 7 -2.72 -8.82 -19.83
N ASP A 8 -2.42 -9.93 -20.50
CA ASP A 8 -1.35 -10.87 -20.12
C ASP A 8 -0.06 -10.60 -20.89
N GLN A 9 0.63 -9.53 -20.51
CA GLN A 9 1.98 -9.29 -21.02
C GLN A 9 3.03 -9.54 -19.95
N PRO A 10 4.19 -10.13 -20.33
CA PRO A 10 5.35 -10.16 -19.46
C PRO A 10 5.70 -8.74 -19.00
N LEU A 11 5.93 -8.55 -17.70
CA LEU A 11 6.24 -7.26 -17.09
C LEU A 11 7.38 -6.53 -17.83
N GLY A 12 8.41 -7.28 -18.26
CA GLY A 12 9.53 -6.75 -19.03
C GLY A 12 9.12 -6.20 -20.41
N ALA A 13 8.18 -6.83 -21.11
CA ALA A 13 7.69 -6.37 -22.41
C ALA A 13 6.83 -5.10 -22.27
N TYR A 14 5.98 -5.05 -21.24
CA TYR A 14 5.18 -3.87 -20.91
C TYR A 14 6.07 -2.65 -20.64
N TRP A 15 7.07 -2.79 -19.78
CA TRP A 15 7.97 -1.70 -19.41
C TRP A 15 8.91 -1.29 -20.54
N ARG A 16 9.23 -2.19 -21.47
CA ARG A 16 9.95 -1.85 -22.70
C ARG A 16 9.14 -0.89 -23.57
N ARG A 17 7.83 -1.13 -23.73
CA ARG A 17 6.93 -0.22 -24.46
C ARG A 17 6.83 1.14 -23.79
N ILE A 18 6.71 1.17 -22.46
CA ILE A 18 6.72 2.43 -21.69
C ILE A 18 8.04 3.17 -21.90
N HIS A 19 9.18 2.48 -21.85
CA HIS A 19 10.49 3.08 -22.02
C HIS A 19 10.66 3.69 -23.42
N GLN A 20 10.25 2.97 -24.46
CA GLN A 20 10.22 3.48 -25.84
C GLN A 20 9.31 4.71 -25.96
N TYR A 21 8.09 4.63 -25.43
CA TYR A 21 7.15 5.75 -25.43
C TYR A 21 7.72 6.97 -24.70
N PHE A 22 8.35 6.77 -23.53
CA PHE A 22 8.97 7.83 -22.75
C PHE A 22 10.05 8.55 -23.55
N HIS A 23 10.94 7.82 -24.22
CA HIS A 23 12.01 8.44 -25.02
C HIS A 23 11.52 9.08 -26.32
N ALA A 24 10.42 8.59 -26.90
CA ALA A 24 9.79 9.19 -28.07
C ALA A 24 9.02 10.49 -27.75
N ASN A 25 8.53 10.65 -26.51
CA ASN A 25 7.64 11.76 -26.13
C ASN A 25 8.25 12.74 -25.11
N LYS A 26 9.46 12.49 -24.61
CA LYS A 26 10.15 13.42 -23.71
C LYS A 26 10.48 14.72 -24.46
N THR A 27 10.21 15.85 -23.81
CA THR A 27 10.58 17.19 -24.28
C THR A 27 11.92 17.67 -23.71
N PHE A 28 12.62 16.80 -22.98
CA PHE A 28 13.85 17.11 -22.23
C PHE A 28 14.90 15.99 -22.39
N HIS A 29 16.17 16.31 -22.14
CA HIS A 29 17.23 15.30 -22.16
C HIS A 29 17.06 14.32 -20.99
N SER A 30 17.08 13.01 -21.29
CA SER A 30 17.02 11.94 -20.31
C SER A 30 17.61 10.67 -20.91
N ASP A 31 18.44 9.97 -20.15
CA ASP A 31 19.09 8.69 -20.45
C ASP A 31 18.57 7.55 -19.56
N ARG A 32 17.43 7.78 -18.88
CA ARG A 32 16.84 6.83 -17.93
C ARG A 32 16.61 5.46 -18.56
N THR A 33 17.03 4.44 -17.82
CA THR A 33 16.82 3.03 -18.16
C THR A 33 15.39 2.58 -17.83
N GLN A 34 14.98 1.45 -18.40
CA GLN A 34 13.72 0.79 -18.07
C GLN A 34 13.56 0.56 -16.55
N GLY A 35 14.63 0.07 -15.90
CA GLY A 35 14.65 -0.16 -14.45
C GLY A 35 14.48 1.12 -13.64
N SER A 36 15.11 2.22 -14.08
CA SER A 36 14.96 3.53 -13.45
C SER A 36 13.51 4.03 -13.49
N LEU A 37 12.85 3.89 -14.64
CA LEU A 37 11.44 4.29 -14.81
C LEU A 37 10.50 3.42 -13.96
N LEU A 38 10.73 2.10 -13.95
CA LEU A 38 9.97 1.16 -13.12
C LEU A 38 10.07 1.51 -11.63
N ASN A 39 11.30 1.70 -11.14
CA ASN A 39 11.53 2.04 -9.73
C ASN A 39 10.89 3.38 -9.36
N ARG A 40 11.06 4.40 -10.22
CA ARG A 40 10.46 5.72 -10.01
C ARG A 40 8.93 5.64 -9.96
N TRP A 41 8.32 4.86 -10.85
CA TRP A 41 6.88 4.61 -10.82
C TRP A 41 6.46 3.92 -9.52
N GLY A 42 7.22 2.94 -9.04
CA GLY A 42 6.97 2.27 -7.77
C GLY A 42 6.89 3.26 -6.59
N VAL A 43 7.81 4.22 -6.53
CA VAL A 43 7.80 5.29 -5.51
C VAL A 43 6.56 6.18 -5.65
N ILE A 44 6.27 6.66 -6.85
CA ILE A 44 5.10 7.52 -7.11
C ILE A 44 3.81 6.78 -6.73
N GLN A 45 3.68 5.52 -7.16
CA GLN A 45 2.52 4.70 -6.88
C GLN A 45 2.34 4.46 -5.38
N HIS A 46 3.42 4.21 -4.64
CA HIS A 46 3.38 4.04 -3.20
C HIS A 46 2.83 5.30 -2.52
N ASP A 47 3.45 6.46 -2.76
CA ASP A 47 3.06 7.72 -2.12
C ASP A 47 1.64 8.13 -2.51
N VAL A 48 1.26 8.01 -3.79
CA VAL A 48 -0.10 8.31 -4.25
C VAL A 48 -1.13 7.39 -3.60
N ASN A 49 -0.83 6.10 -3.43
CA ASN A 49 -1.73 5.16 -2.76
C ASN A 49 -1.88 5.47 -1.28
N PHE A 50 -0.79 5.84 -0.63
CA PHE A 50 -0.81 6.23 0.78
C PHE A 50 -1.64 7.49 0.99
N PHE A 51 -1.41 8.52 0.15
CA PHE A 51 -2.23 9.72 0.12
C PHE A 51 -3.72 9.43 -0.14
N CYS A 52 -4.05 8.54 -1.09
CA CYS A 52 -5.43 8.11 -1.31
C CYS A 52 -6.05 7.49 -0.05
N GLY A 53 -5.26 6.75 0.74
CA GLY A 53 -5.69 6.20 2.01
C GLY A 53 -6.02 7.28 3.05
N CYS A 54 -5.15 8.29 3.18
CA CYS A 54 -5.41 9.46 4.03
C CYS A 54 -6.69 10.20 3.59
N LEU A 55 -6.85 10.43 2.29
CA LEU A 55 -8.02 11.11 1.74
C LEU A 55 -9.32 10.32 2.03
N SER A 56 -9.30 9.00 1.87
CA SER A 56 -10.44 8.15 2.20
C SER A 56 -10.80 8.18 3.70
N LYS A 57 -9.81 8.28 4.60
CA LYS A 57 -10.06 8.49 6.03
C LYS A 57 -10.76 9.83 6.25
N ILE A 58 -10.26 10.92 5.66
CA ILE A 58 -10.86 12.26 5.76
C ILE A 58 -12.29 12.28 5.21
N GLU A 59 -12.52 11.68 4.04
CA GLU A 59 -13.85 11.57 3.44
C GLU A 59 -14.83 10.80 4.33
N ALA A 60 -14.36 9.76 5.02
CA ALA A 60 -15.19 8.96 5.92
C ALA A 60 -15.65 9.71 7.19
N ILE A 61 -14.93 10.76 7.63
CA ILE A 61 -15.31 11.56 8.79
C ILE A 61 -16.58 12.39 8.50
N ASN A 62 -16.93 12.63 7.23
CA ASN A 62 -18.16 13.29 6.79
C ASN A 62 -18.46 14.61 7.54
N GLN A 63 -17.44 15.47 7.72
CA GLN A 63 -17.66 16.80 8.29
C GLN A 63 -18.47 17.67 7.32
N SER A 64 -19.62 18.16 7.80
CA SER A 64 -20.45 19.09 7.04
C SER A 64 -19.70 20.40 6.82
N GLY A 65 -19.79 20.95 5.62
CA GLY A 65 -19.20 22.26 5.27
C GLY A 65 -17.76 22.25 4.77
N TRP A 66 -17.07 21.11 4.73
CA TRP A 66 -15.72 21.05 4.15
C TRP A 66 -15.73 21.06 2.62
N SER A 67 -14.94 21.96 2.04
CA SER A 67 -14.68 21.98 0.60
C SER A 67 -13.80 20.80 0.17
N VAL A 68 -13.66 20.60 -1.14
CA VAL A 68 -12.73 19.60 -1.69
C VAL A 68 -11.28 19.96 -1.33
N ASP A 69 -10.92 21.24 -1.36
CA ASP A 69 -9.56 21.70 -1.04
C ASP A 69 -9.24 21.55 0.45
N ASP A 70 -10.23 21.71 1.33
CA ASP A 70 -10.07 21.43 2.77
C ASP A 70 -9.74 19.96 3.00
N LYS A 71 -10.49 19.06 2.35
CA LYS A 71 -10.25 17.61 2.45
C LYS A 71 -8.88 17.22 1.94
N ILE A 72 -8.44 17.80 0.81
CA ILE A 72 -7.10 17.57 0.25
C ILE A 72 -6.03 18.09 1.20
N SER A 73 -6.22 19.28 1.78
CA SER A 73 -5.27 19.90 2.71
C SER A 73 -5.13 19.07 3.99
N SER A 74 -6.24 18.62 4.58
CA SER A 74 -6.23 17.71 5.73
C SER A 74 -5.60 16.35 5.38
N ALA A 75 -5.84 15.82 4.19
CA ALA A 75 -5.20 14.57 3.75
C ALA A 75 -3.68 14.73 3.58
N CYS A 76 -3.19 15.87 3.09
CA CYS A 76 -1.76 16.18 3.05
C CYS A 76 -1.14 16.28 4.44
N ALA A 77 -1.83 16.91 5.39
CA ALA A 77 -1.38 17.00 6.79
C ALA A 77 -1.31 15.61 7.43
N MET A 78 -2.33 14.77 7.21
CA MET A 78 -2.36 13.39 7.67
C MET A 78 -1.26 12.54 7.04
N PHE A 79 -1.02 12.67 5.72
CA PHE A 79 0.09 11.99 5.04
C PHE A 79 1.42 12.32 5.70
N LYS A 80 1.65 13.61 5.97
CA LYS A 80 2.89 14.08 6.59
C LYS A 80 3.07 13.48 7.99
N GLY A 81 2.01 13.51 8.82
CA GLY A 81 2.05 12.96 10.17
C GLY A 81 2.16 11.44 10.25
N GLU A 82 1.64 10.70 9.27
CA GLU A 82 1.74 9.24 9.22
C GLU A 82 3.02 8.75 8.49
N ASP A 83 3.70 9.60 7.72
CA ASP A 83 4.99 9.26 7.09
C ASP A 83 6.10 9.22 8.15
N ILE A 84 6.86 8.13 8.18
CA ILE A 84 7.95 7.90 9.15
C ILE A 84 9.01 9.02 9.09
N LYS A 85 9.18 9.63 7.91
CA LYS A 85 10.16 10.70 7.69
C LYS A 85 9.52 12.10 7.73
N ASN A 86 8.24 12.20 8.11
CA ASN A 86 7.47 13.44 8.16
C ASN A 86 7.51 14.24 6.84
N LYS A 87 7.60 13.54 5.70
CA LYS A 87 7.73 14.18 4.39
C LYS A 87 6.40 14.68 3.88
N ASN A 88 6.43 15.84 3.22
CA ASN A 88 5.28 16.35 2.49
C ASN A 88 4.99 15.46 1.26
N PHE A 89 3.71 15.31 0.92
CA PHE A 89 3.31 14.62 -0.30
C PHE A 89 3.69 15.45 -1.55
N ALA A 90 4.67 14.96 -2.30
CA ALA A 90 5.25 15.69 -3.45
C ALA A 90 4.53 15.43 -4.79
N TYR A 91 3.66 14.41 -4.87
CA TYR A 91 3.11 13.91 -6.13
C TYR A 91 1.65 14.31 -6.39
N MET A 92 1.27 15.52 -5.98
CA MET A 92 -0.09 16.03 -6.16
C MET A 92 -0.52 16.06 -7.63
N HIS A 93 0.38 16.45 -8.53
CA HIS A 93 0.12 16.43 -9.97
C HIS A 93 -0.15 15.01 -10.50
N CYS A 94 0.61 14.01 -10.04
CA CYS A 94 0.38 12.61 -10.41
C CYS A 94 -0.99 12.14 -9.94
N TRP A 95 -1.36 12.44 -8.69
CA TRP A 95 -2.68 12.07 -8.16
C TRP A 95 -3.82 12.72 -8.96
N LYS A 96 -3.71 14.01 -9.32
CA LYS A 96 -4.71 14.70 -10.14
C LYS A 96 -4.91 14.05 -11.52
N ILE A 97 -3.85 13.53 -12.13
CA ILE A 97 -3.95 12.78 -13.40
C ILE A 97 -4.59 11.41 -13.17
N LEU A 98 -4.16 10.69 -12.12
CA LEU A 98 -4.59 9.31 -11.88
C LEU A 98 -6.02 9.21 -11.39
N LYS A 99 -6.53 10.17 -10.60
CA LYS A 99 -7.84 10.08 -9.93
C LYS A 99 -9.00 9.89 -10.92
N ASP A 100 -8.88 10.44 -12.13
CA ASP A 100 -9.91 10.42 -13.17
C ASP A 100 -9.71 9.29 -14.20
N MET A 101 -8.61 8.55 -14.12
CA MET A 101 -8.31 7.49 -15.09
C MET A 101 -9.25 6.28 -14.87
N PRO A 102 -9.97 5.79 -15.90
CA PRO A 102 -10.95 4.71 -15.74
C PRO A 102 -10.35 3.43 -15.15
N LYS A 103 -9.14 3.07 -15.60
CA LYS A 103 -8.39 1.93 -15.04
C LYS A 103 -8.10 2.10 -13.55
N TRP A 104 -7.75 3.31 -13.13
CA TRP A 104 -7.46 3.64 -11.73
C TRP A 104 -8.73 3.58 -10.87
N ILE A 105 -9.85 4.11 -11.36
CA ILE A 105 -11.14 4.05 -10.67
C ILE A 105 -11.59 2.59 -10.50
N THR A 106 -11.51 1.77 -11.55
CA THR A 106 -11.84 0.34 -11.49
C THR A 106 -10.93 -0.40 -10.51
N TRP A 107 -9.63 -0.11 -10.53
CA TRP A 107 -8.66 -0.68 -9.60
C TRP A 107 -8.97 -0.32 -8.13
N LYS A 108 -9.32 0.94 -7.85
CA LYS A 108 -9.75 1.38 -6.51
C LYS A 108 -11.01 0.62 -6.05
N LYS A 109 -12.01 0.49 -6.91
CA LYS A 109 -13.26 -0.26 -6.60
C LYS A 109 -12.97 -1.72 -6.26
N HIS A 110 -12.12 -2.38 -7.04
CA HIS A 110 -11.74 -3.77 -6.78
C HIS A 110 -11.02 -3.92 -5.44
N ARG A 111 -10.10 -2.99 -5.10
CA ARG A 111 -9.42 -2.97 -3.80
C ARG A 111 -10.33 -2.67 -2.61
N ALA A 112 -11.35 -1.85 -2.79
CA ALA A 112 -12.35 -1.60 -1.75
C ALA A 112 -13.20 -2.84 -1.50
N ALA A 113 -13.64 -3.53 -2.57
CA ALA A 113 -14.43 -4.75 -2.48
C ALA A 113 -13.71 -5.88 -1.72
N THR A 114 -12.42 -6.10 -2.00
CA THR A 114 -11.62 -7.13 -1.30
C THR A 114 -11.50 -6.86 0.21
N LYS A 115 -11.43 -5.60 0.63
CA LYS A 115 -11.40 -5.24 2.07
C LYS A 115 -12.74 -5.47 2.77
N THR A 116 -13.87 -5.38 2.05
CA THR A 116 -15.21 -5.58 2.62
C THR A 116 -15.62 -7.06 2.72
N SER A 117 -15.04 -7.94 1.90
CA SER A 117 -15.36 -9.38 1.90
C SER A 117 -14.90 -10.07 3.20
N ASN A 118 -13.75 -9.68 3.76
CA ASN A 118 -13.20 -10.30 4.97
C ASN A 118 -13.97 -9.95 6.27
N LYS A 119 -14.99 -9.08 6.21
CA LYS A 119 -15.78 -8.68 7.40
C LYS A 119 -17.12 -9.42 7.54
N LYS A 120 -17.55 -10.22 6.55
CA LYS A 120 -18.91 -10.80 6.52
C LYS A 120 -19.07 -12.24 7.01
N GLN A 121 -18.03 -12.92 7.47
CA GLN A 121 -18.15 -14.26 8.07
C GLN A 121 -18.00 -14.24 9.59
N LYS A 122 -18.95 -13.60 10.29
CA LYS A 122 -19.25 -13.91 11.70
C LYS A 122 -20.68 -13.47 12.01
N THR A 123 -21.65 -14.23 11.51
CA THR A 123 -23.01 -14.27 12.06
C THR A 123 -23.35 -15.74 12.25
N VAL A 124 -23.17 -16.24 13.47
CA VAL A 124 -23.66 -17.55 13.89
C VAL A 124 -25.16 -17.41 14.11
N SER A 125 -25.95 -17.93 13.18
CA SER A 125 -27.40 -18.06 13.33
C SER A 125 -27.69 -19.27 14.20
N ASN A 126 -28.15 -19.03 15.42
CA ASN A 126 -28.67 -20.08 16.30
C ASN A 126 -30.12 -20.38 15.88
N SER A 127 -30.37 -21.61 15.41
CA SER A 127 -31.69 -22.11 15.03
C SER A 127 -32.35 -22.89 16.17
N SER A 128 -33.63 -22.65 16.42
CA SER A 128 -34.54 -23.60 17.11
C SER A 128 -35.65 -24.04 16.15
N PRO A 129 -36.07 -25.32 16.14
CA PRO A 129 -37.11 -25.83 15.24
C PRO A 129 -38.47 -25.97 15.93
N ALA A 130 -39.57 -25.79 15.18
CA ALA A 130 -40.89 -26.24 15.61
C ALA A 130 -41.84 -26.57 14.42
N SER A 131 -42.09 -27.87 14.29
CA SER A 131 -43.36 -28.58 14.00
C SER A 131 -44.34 -28.18 12.86
N THR A 132 -44.45 -29.11 11.89
CA THR A 132 -45.64 -29.91 11.49
C THR A 132 -46.94 -29.23 11.01
N ARG A 133 -47.37 -29.52 9.76
CA ARG A 133 -48.62 -30.28 9.43
C ARG A 133 -48.98 -30.38 7.92
N THR A 134 -49.37 -31.62 7.58
CA THR A 134 -50.11 -32.26 6.47
C THR A 134 -51.24 -31.50 5.76
N ALA A 135 -51.44 -31.73 4.44
CA ALA A 135 -52.55 -32.52 3.83
C ALA A 135 -52.69 -32.36 2.29
N GLU A 136 -53.26 -33.39 1.66
CA GLU A 136 -53.30 -33.77 0.23
C GLU A 136 -54.29 -33.01 -0.68
N LYS A 137 -54.07 -33.03 -2.01
CA LYS A 137 -55.06 -33.50 -3.02
C LYS A 137 -54.49 -33.73 -4.44
N THR A 138 -54.95 -34.84 -5.02
CA THR A 138 -54.96 -35.45 -6.39
C THR A 138 -55.43 -34.50 -7.52
N GLU A 139 -55.29 -34.67 -8.85
CA GLU A 139 -54.85 -35.73 -9.79
C GLU A 139 -54.63 -35.12 -11.22
N ASN A 140 -53.66 -35.65 -11.97
CA ASN A 140 -53.53 -35.87 -13.44
C ASN A 140 -53.82 -34.79 -14.53
N ALA A 141 -52.76 -34.39 -15.26
CA ALA A 141 -52.73 -34.39 -16.75
C ALA A 141 -51.27 -34.33 -17.31
N LEU A 142 -50.96 -35.35 -18.10
CA LEU A 142 -49.80 -35.66 -18.96
C LEU A 142 -48.92 -34.49 -19.51
N GLY A 143 -47.59 -34.59 -19.33
CA GLY A 143 -46.62 -34.05 -20.30
C GLY A 143 -45.23 -33.58 -19.81
N ARG A 144 -44.18 -34.41 -20.07
CA ARG A 144 -42.74 -34.08 -20.31
C ARG A 144 -41.71 -34.42 -19.19
N PRO A 145 -40.59 -35.11 -19.48
CA PRO A 145 -39.66 -35.56 -18.44
C PRO A 145 -38.75 -34.43 -17.93
N GLU A 146 -38.89 -34.11 -16.65
CA GLU A 146 -38.22 -33.01 -15.93
C GLU A 146 -36.89 -33.44 -15.23
N GLY A 147 -36.21 -34.46 -15.76
CA GLY A 147 -35.05 -35.08 -15.09
C GLY A 147 -33.68 -34.43 -15.35
N ARG A 148 -33.45 -33.82 -16.52
CA ARG A 148 -32.09 -33.40 -16.95
C ARG A 148 -31.61 -32.03 -16.44
N LYS A 149 -32.49 -31.20 -15.89
CA LYS A 149 -32.17 -29.80 -15.57
C LYS A 149 -31.49 -29.64 -14.19
N LYS A 150 -31.88 -30.45 -13.20
CA LYS A 150 -31.36 -30.37 -11.81
C LYS A 150 -29.96 -30.98 -11.66
N GLU A 151 -29.66 -32.06 -12.38
CA GLU A 151 -28.35 -32.71 -12.32
C GLU A 151 -27.27 -31.87 -13.00
N LYS A 152 -27.57 -31.33 -14.19
CA LYS A 152 -26.66 -30.41 -14.89
C LYS A 152 -26.40 -29.13 -14.07
N GLN A 153 -27.39 -28.66 -13.32
CA GLN A 153 -27.27 -27.51 -12.44
C GLN A 153 -26.46 -27.81 -11.16
N LYS A 154 -26.57 -29.03 -10.58
CA LYS A 154 -25.72 -29.48 -9.47
C LYS A 154 -24.26 -29.72 -9.89
N VAL A 155 -24.03 -30.28 -11.07
CA VAL A 155 -22.68 -30.45 -11.63
C VAL A 155 -22.05 -29.09 -11.95
N GLN A 156 -22.83 -28.16 -12.53
CA GLN A 156 -22.40 -26.77 -12.74
C GLN A 156 -22.09 -26.06 -11.41
N GLN A 157 -22.95 -26.22 -10.39
CA GLN A 157 -22.73 -25.64 -9.06
C GLN A 157 -21.47 -26.19 -8.38
N ARG A 158 -21.24 -27.51 -8.42
CA ARG A 158 -20.03 -28.13 -7.87
C ARG A 158 -18.78 -27.65 -8.59
N SER A 159 -18.81 -27.60 -9.93
CA SER A 159 -17.72 -27.06 -10.75
C SER A 159 -17.42 -25.58 -10.44
N THR A 160 -18.44 -24.76 -10.18
CA THR A 160 -18.24 -23.36 -9.77
C THR A 160 -17.72 -23.21 -8.34
N ILE A 161 -18.08 -24.11 -7.42
CA ILE A 161 -17.57 -24.07 -6.04
C ILE A 161 -16.09 -24.47 -6.00
N GLU A 162 -15.72 -25.51 -6.73
CA GLU A 162 -14.33 -26.01 -6.82
C GLU A 162 -13.41 -24.97 -7.49
N ALA A 163 -13.91 -24.24 -8.50
CA ALA A 163 -13.20 -23.12 -9.10
C ALA A 163 -13.03 -21.92 -8.15
N VAL A 164 -13.99 -21.69 -7.24
CA VAL A 164 -13.90 -20.62 -6.23
C VAL A 164 -12.90 -20.99 -5.13
N ASP A 165 -12.86 -22.24 -4.68
CA ASP A 165 -11.86 -22.71 -3.70
C ASP A 165 -10.43 -22.60 -4.24
N TYR A 166 -10.20 -23.01 -5.50
CA TYR A 166 -8.89 -22.83 -6.14
C TYR A 166 -8.46 -21.35 -6.20
N LEU A 167 -9.39 -20.42 -6.45
CA LEU A 167 -9.09 -18.99 -6.44
C LEU A 167 -8.78 -18.47 -5.03
N VAL A 168 -9.47 -18.96 -4.00
CA VAL A 168 -9.23 -18.59 -2.59
C VAL A 168 -7.86 -19.07 -2.12
N ASP A 169 -7.47 -20.30 -2.45
CA ASP A 169 -6.17 -20.84 -2.07
C ASP A 169 -5.02 -20.09 -2.77
N LYS A 170 -5.18 -19.79 -4.06
CA LYS A 170 -4.21 -18.98 -4.81
C LYS A 170 -4.09 -17.55 -4.28
N MET A 171 -5.17 -16.99 -3.74
CA MET A 171 -5.14 -15.68 -3.06
C MET A 171 -4.44 -15.75 -1.71
N LYS A 172 -4.65 -16.80 -0.92
CA LYS A 172 -3.96 -17.03 0.36
C LYS A 172 -2.46 -17.23 0.16
N GLU A 173 -2.04 -18.02 -0.82
CA GLU A 173 -0.62 -18.20 -1.16
C GLU A 173 0.03 -16.87 -1.56
N ALA A 174 -0.63 -16.09 -2.43
CA ALA A 174 -0.15 -14.78 -2.85
C ALA A 174 -0.17 -13.72 -1.73
N GLU A 175 -0.94 -13.93 -0.66
CA GLU A 175 -0.96 -13.08 0.53
C GLU A 175 0.17 -13.47 1.49
N GLY A 176 0.39 -14.77 1.71
CA GLY A 176 1.53 -15.29 2.47
C GLY A 176 2.88 -14.86 1.90
N GLU A 177 3.07 -14.90 0.58
CA GLU A 177 4.31 -14.44 -0.05
C GLU A 177 4.53 -12.92 0.12
N LYS A 178 3.44 -12.13 0.12
CA LYS A 178 3.52 -10.69 0.36
C LYS A 178 3.84 -10.37 1.81
N ASP A 179 3.32 -11.15 2.75
CA ASP A 179 3.58 -10.96 4.17
C ASP A 179 4.99 -11.38 4.55
N LEU A 180 5.53 -12.45 3.95
CA LEU A 180 6.95 -12.79 4.07
C LEU A 180 7.85 -11.67 3.56
N LYS A 181 7.58 -11.14 2.35
CA LYS A 181 8.31 -9.98 1.79
C LYS A 181 8.13 -8.69 2.60
N LYS A 182 7.06 -8.53 3.37
CA LYS A 182 6.91 -7.41 4.31
C LYS A 182 7.74 -7.65 5.56
N ALA A 183 7.74 -8.87 6.10
CA ALA A 183 8.53 -9.24 7.27
C ALA A 183 10.04 -9.07 7.02
N GLU A 184 10.55 -9.56 5.89
CA GLU A 184 11.95 -9.37 5.49
C GLU A 184 12.33 -7.89 5.35
N ARG A 185 11.41 -7.05 4.86
CA ARG A 185 11.63 -5.60 4.75
C ARG A 185 11.63 -4.91 6.11
N LEU A 186 10.81 -5.37 7.05
CA LEU A 186 10.79 -4.86 8.43
C LEU A 186 12.08 -5.24 9.16
N ASP A 187 12.52 -6.48 9.00
CA ASP A 187 13.77 -6.99 9.57
C ASP A 187 14.99 -6.20 9.05
N MET A 188 15.09 -6.04 7.73
CA MET A 188 16.13 -5.21 7.11
C MET A 188 16.07 -3.74 7.59
N ALA A 189 14.87 -3.18 7.78
CA ALA A 189 14.71 -1.83 8.29
C ALA A 189 15.15 -1.69 9.76
N PHE A 190 14.87 -2.70 10.58
CA PHE A 190 15.31 -2.76 11.98
C PHE A 190 16.84 -2.85 12.07
N TYR A 191 17.45 -3.73 11.29
CA TYR A 191 18.91 -3.87 11.21
C TYR A 191 19.60 -2.55 10.81
N LEU A 192 19.12 -1.91 9.75
CA LEU A 192 19.66 -0.61 9.31
C LEU A 192 19.46 0.50 10.36
N GLN A 193 18.38 0.45 11.14
CA GLN A 193 18.13 1.40 12.21
C GLN A 193 19.11 1.19 13.37
N GLU A 194 19.36 -0.05 13.76
CA GLU A 194 20.34 -0.40 14.79
C GLU A 194 21.75 0.03 14.39
N GLU A 195 22.17 -0.28 13.16
CA GLU A 195 23.49 0.09 12.64
C GLU A 195 23.66 1.61 12.55
N LYS A 196 22.60 2.34 12.18
CA LYS A 196 22.60 3.81 12.24
C LYS A 196 22.78 4.32 13.66
N MET A 197 22.05 3.77 14.63
CA MET A 197 22.19 4.19 16.04
C MET A 197 23.58 3.89 16.59
N LYS A 198 24.22 2.81 16.14
CA LYS A 198 25.61 2.50 16.48
C LYS A 198 26.58 3.53 15.91
N LEU A 199 26.44 3.86 14.63
CA LEU A 199 27.29 4.85 13.96
C LEU A 199 27.12 6.26 14.55
N ASP A 200 25.90 6.62 14.94
CA ASP A 200 25.61 7.89 15.63
C ASP A 200 26.24 7.93 17.03
N ARG A 201 26.26 6.80 17.75
CA ARG A 201 26.96 6.67 19.04
C ARG A 201 28.48 6.81 18.88
N GLU A 202 29.08 6.10 17.93
CA GLU A 202 30.52 6.18 17.65
C GLU A 202 30.94 7.59 17.23
N LYS A 203 30.11 8.27 16.42
CA LYS A 203 30.34 9.69 16.07
C LYS A 203 30.29 10.60 17.29
N PHE A 204 29.34 10.38 18.19
CA PHE A 204 29.24 11.17 19.41
C PHE A 204 30.45 10.95 20.31
N GLU A 205 30.91 9.70 20.45
CA GLU A 205 32.13 9.36 21.21
C GLU A 205 33.37 9.99 20.59
N PHE A 206 33.53 9.92 19.27
CA PHE A 206 34.65 10.56 18.55
C PHE A 206 34.65 12.09 18.71
N GLN A 207 33.47 12.73 18.66
CA GLN A 207 33.37 14.16 18.93
C GLN A 207 33.73 14.52 20.37
N ARG A 208 33.35 13.69 21.33
CA ARG A 208 33.72 13.87 22.73
C ARG A 208 35.23 13.77 22.90
N GLU A 209 35.88 12.77 22.30
CA GLU A 209 37.35 12.61 22.35
C GLU A 209 38.08 13.81 21.73
N LEU A 210 37.61 14.32 20.59
CA LEU A 210 38.17 15.54 19.99
C LEU A 210 38.04 16.76 20.91
N GLU A 211 36.91 16.92 21.59
CA GLU A 211 36.70 18.02 22.53
C GLU A 211 37.54 17.85 23.79
N GLU A 212 37.68 16.63 24.31
CA GLU A 212 38.59 16.31 25.42
C GLU A 212 40.05 16.61 25.04
N GLU A 213 40.51 16.19 23.86
CA GLU A 213 41.85 16.51 23.35
C GLU A 213 42.03 18.02 23.18
N ARG A 214 41.02 18.74 22.67
CA ARG A 214 41.03 20.20 22.55
C ARG A 214 41.14 20.89 23.92
N ILE A 215 40.43 20.39 24.93
CA ILE A 215 40.49 20.92 26.30
C ILE A 215 41.86 20.64 26.93
N LEU A 216 42.39 19.42 26.79
CA LEU A 216 43.68 19.02 27.35
C LEU A 216 44.87 19.73 26.70
N SER A 217 44.76 20.08 25.40
CA SER A 217 45.79 20.80 24.65
C SER A 217 45.65 22.33 24.71
N LEU A 218 44.66 22.85 25.44
CA LEU A 218 44.42 24.28 25.56
C LEU A 218 45.50 24.96 26.41
N ASP A 219 46.34 25.78 25.77
CA ASP A 219 47.34 26.57 26.47
C ASP A 219 46.73 27.81 27.14
N LEU A 220 46.67 27.79 28.47
CA LEU A 220 46.17 28.89 29.30
C LEU A 220 47.15 30.07 29.38
N SER A 221 48.39 29.95 28.89
CA SER A 221 49.39 31.03 28.95
C SER A 221 49.01 32.24 28.09
N ALA A 222 48.31 32.01 26.97
CA ALA A 222 47.84 33.04 26.04
C ALA A 222 46.45 33.62 26.39
N MET A 223 45.79 33.11 27.43
CA MET A 223 44.46 33.57 27.85
C MET A 223 44.53 34.75 28.83
N THR A 224 43.50 35.59 28.83
CA THR A 224 43.35 36.68 29.81
C THR A 224 42.97 36.13 31.19
N ASP A 225 43.31 36.83 32.28
CA ASP A 225 43.05 36.38 33.65
C ASP A 225 41.57 36.07 33.93
N GLN A 226 40.66 36.80 33.27
CA GLN A 226 39.20 36.54 33.32
C GLN A 226 38.80 35.21 32.68
N GLN A 227 39.49 34.78 31.62
CA GLN A 227 39.21 33.50 30.95
C GLN A 227 39.82 32.32 31.72
N LYS A 228 40.97 32.51 32.38
CA LYS A 228 41.58 31.48 33.24
C LYS A 228 40.70 31.11 34.43
N GLN A 229 40.07 32.11 35.07
CA GLN A 229 39.12 31.90 36.17
C GLN A 229 37.91 31.03 35.79
N PHE A 230 37.50 31.00 34.52
CA PHE A 230 36.40 30.14 34.06
C PHE A 230 36.78 28.65 34.06
N TYR A 231 38.04 28.32 33.77
CA TYR A 231 38.53 26.95 33.71
C TYR A 231 39.13 26.45 35.04
N GLU A 232 39.64 27.35 35.88
CA GLU A 232 40.16 27.03 37.22
C GLU A 232 39.06 26.87 38.29
N GLY A 233 37.82 27.26 37.97
CA GLY A 233 36.67 27.21 38.88
C GLY A 233 35.78 25.96 38.79
N CYS A 234 36.17 24.94 38.03
CA CYS A 234 35.47 23.64 37.93
C CYS A 234 36.25 22.51 38.61
#